data_AF-X1B9R1-F1
#
_entry.id   AF-X1B9R1-F1
#
_cell.length_a   1.000
_cell.length_b   1.000
_cell.length_c   1.000
_cell.angle_alpha   90.00
_cell.angle_beta   90.00
_cell.angle_gamma   90.00
#
_symmetry.space_group_name_H-M   'P 1'
#
loop_
_entity.id
_entity.type
_entity.pdbx_description
1 polymer ?
#
loop_
_entity_poly.entity_id
_entity_poly.type
_entity_poly.pdbx_seq_one_letter_code
_entity_poly.pdbx_strand_id
1 'polypeptide(L)'
;LFFFNTLLLNNPQSPIIQNEGERAVKQYSVDNITLIIDYSGVKTNEKFENVSLTNYQTTVYHLLLNCCEIIIKNYGLQIYIKEINSVTSWIYTVNNEPPSKIAANYYNLLNNDTVKWKHV
;
A
#
# COMPACT_ATOMS: atom_id res chain seq x y z
N LEU A 1 -3.10 47.26 -36.01
CA LEU A 1 -2.55 45.91 -35.76
C LEU A 1 -1.78 45.94 -34.45
N PHE A 2 -2.25 45.23 -33.42
CA PHE A 2 -1.41 44.75 -32.33
C PHE A 2 -2.02 43.40 -31.90
N PHE A 3 -1.35 42.31 -32.27
CA PHE A 3 -1.67 40.97 -31.79
C PHE A 3 -0.85 40.73 -30.52
N PHE A 4 -1.50 40.69 -29.36
CA PHE A 4 -0.88 40.14 -28.17
C PHE A 4 -1.05 38.62 -28.19
N ASN A 5 0.03 37.93 -28.55
CA ASN A 5 0.22 36.51 -28.27
C ASN A 5 0.37 36.34 -26.76
N THR A 6 -0.68 35.90 -26.07
CA THR A 6 -0.51 35.35 -24.73
C THR A 6 -0.06 33.90 -24.87
N LEU A 7 1.27 33.71 -24.74
CA LEU A 7 1.86 32.41 -24.43
C LEU A 7 1.16 31.84 -23.21
N LEU A 8 0.40 30.76 -23.42
CA LEU A 8 -0.09 29.90 -22.37
C LEU A 8 1.12 29.33 -21.62
N LEU A 9 1.38 29.89 -20.45
CA LEU A 9 2.31 29.31 -19.49
C LEU A 9 1.63 28.05 -18.93
N ASN A 10 1.85 26.91 -19.60
CA ASN A 10 1.56 25.60 -19.02
C ASN A 10 2.49 25.43 -17.82
N ASN A 11 1.98 25.77 -16.65
CA ASN A 11 2.58 25.36 -15.39
C ASN A 11 2.31 23.84 -15.29
N PRO A 12 3.29 22.95 -15.37
CA PRO A 12 3.06 21.56 -15.00
C PRO A 12 2.86 21.58 -13.49
N GLN A 13 1.60 21.68 -13.06
CA GLN A 13 1.23 21.43 -11.69
C GLN A 13 1.70 20.00 -11.42
N SER A 14 2.74 19.86 -10.58
CA SER A 14 3.16 18.57 -10.05
C SER A 14 1.91 17.84 -9.57
N PRO A 15 1.74 16.54 -9.85
CA PRO A 15 0.57 15.81 -9.35
C PRO A 15 0.59 15.92 -7.83
N ILE A 16 -0.28 16.78 -7.30
CA ILE A 16 -0.49 16.92 -5.87
C ILE A 16 -0.94 15.54 -5.41
N ILE A 17 -0.25 15.00 -4.40
CA ILE A 17 -0.53 13.69 -3.81
C ILE A 17 -1.89 13.80 -3.11
N GLN A 18 -2.98 13.67 -3.87
CA GLN A 18 -4.35 13.89 -3.37
C GLN A 18 -4.73 12.90 -2.25
N ASN A 19 -4.01 11.78 -2.12
CA ASN A 19 -4.39 10.68 -1.24
C ASN A 19 -3.70 10.70 0.15
N GLU A 20 -2.69 11.54 0.42
CA GLU A 20 -2.02 11.50 1.75
C GLU A 20 -2.96 11.92 2.88
N GLY A 21 -3.83 12.92 2.61
CA GLY A 21 -4.81 13.39 3.59
C GLY A 21 -5.84 12.33 3.94
N GLU A 22 -6.30 11.55 2.95
CA GLU A 22 -7.28 10.48 3.16
C GLU A 22 -6.69 9.30 3.93
N ARG A 23 -5.41 8.99 3.68
CA ARG A 23 -4.69 7.92 4.38
C ARG A 23 -4.32 8.27 5.82
N ALA A 24 -4.41 9.55 6.21
CA ALA A 24 -4.25 9.95 7.62
C ALA A 24 -5.42 9.51 8.51
N VAL A 25 -6.58 9.22 7.91
CA VAL A 25 -7.79 8.82 8.65
C VAL A 25 -8.05 7.33 8.46
N LYS A 26 -8.36 6.66 9.56
CA LYS A 26 -8.72 5.23 9.57
C LYS A 26 -10.08 5.05 8.90
N GLN A 27 -10.12 4.30 7.81
CA GLN A 27 -11.36 3.99 7.09
C GLN A 27 -12.15 2.91 7.83
N TYR A 28 -13.47 3.07 7.94
CA TYR A 28 -14.32 2.02 8.54
C TYR A 28 -14.24 0.72 7.74
N SER A 29 -14.37 0.82 6.42
CA SER A 29 -14.23 -0.28 5.47
C SER A 29 -13.48 0.16 4.22
N VAL A 30 -12.87 -0.81 3.55
CA VAL A 30 -12.31 -0.66 2.20
C VAL A 30 -12.57 -1.91 1.38
N ASP A 31 -12.81 -1.71 0.10
CA ASP A 31 -13.25 -2.75 -0.84
C ASP A 31 -12.34 -2.81 -2.07
N ASN A 32 -12.43 -3.94 -2.78
CA ASN A 32 -11.69 -4.21 -4.01
C ASN A 32 -10.15 -4.11 -3.84
N ILE A 33 -9.65 -4.54 -2.69
CA ILE A 33 -8.21 -4.55 -2.42
C ILE A 33 -7.55 -5.74 -3.13
N THR A 34 -6.40 -5.50 -3.74
CA THR A 34 -5.55 -6.56 -4.30
C THR A 34 -4.30 -6.71 -3.45
N LEU A 35 -3.96 -7.94 -3.06
CA LEU A 35 -2.71 -8.29 -2.40
C LEU A 35 -1.88 -9.17 -3.32
N ILE A 36 -0.60 -8.82 -3.50
CA ILE A 36 0.37 -9.62 -4.26
C ILE A 36 1.52 -9.98 -3.31
N ILE A 37 1.84 -11.27 -3.20
CA ILE A 37 3.05 -11.76 -2.54
C ILE A 37 4.03 -12.22 -3.60
N ASP A 38 5.08 -11.44 -3.80
CA ASP A 38 6.15 -11.67 -4.76
C ASP A 38 7.38 -12.25 -4.05
N TYR A 39 7.47 -13.58 -4.07
CA TYR A 39 8.58 -14.32 -3.48
C TYR A 39 9.88 -14.20 -4.27
N SER A 40 9.90 -13.44 -5.38
CA SER A 40 11.10 -13.18 -6.18
C SER A 40 11.88 -14.45 -6.56
N GLY A 41 11.15 -15.52 -6.87
CA GLY A 41 11.71 -16.81 -7.29
C GLY A 41 11.96 -17.82 -6.17
N VAL A 42 11.77 -17.47 -4.89
CA VAL A 42 11.89 -18.43 -3.77
C VAL A 42 10.78 -19.49 -3.80
N LYS A 43 9.57 -19.09 -4.21
CA LYS A 43 8.44 -19.99 -4.52
C LYS A 43 7.44 -19.31 -5.46
N THR A 44 6.36 -19.99 -5.80
CA THR A 44 5.27 -19.45 -6.63
C THR A 44 4.63 -18.23 -5.97
N ASN A 45 4.51 -17.15 -6.73
CA ASN A 45 3.85 -15.92 -6.29
C ASN A 45 2.36 -16.13 -6.04
N GLU A 46 1.83 -15.41 -5.06
CA GLU A 46 0.42 -15.49 -4.65
C GLU A 46 -0.27 -14.15 -4.93
N LYS A 47 -1.56 -14.21 -5.31
CA LYS A 47 -2.39 -13.05 -5.57
C LYS A 47 -3.77 -13.25 -4.97
N PHE A 48 -4.24 -12.27 -4.21
CA PHE A 48 -5.59 -12.23 -3.64
C PHE A 48 -6.28 -10.98 -4.19
N GLU A 49 -7.48 -11.14 -4.76
CA GLU A 49 -8.23 -10.08 -5.42
C GLU A 49 -9.61 -9.91 -4.76
N ASN A 50 -10.21 -8.74 -4.93
CA ASN A 50 -11.52 -8.39 -4.37
C ASN A 50 -11.60 -8.54 -2.84
N VAL A 51 -10.48 -8.33 -2.14
CA VAL A 51 -10.43 -8.41 -0.67
C VAL A 51 -11.14 -7.19 -0.10
N SER A 52 -11.99 -7.43 0.91
CA SER A 52 -12.70 -6.38 1.64
C SER A 52 -12.30 -6.41 3.12
N LEU A 53 -12.05 -5.25 3.69
CA LEU A 53 -11.68 -5.07 5.09
C LEU A 53 -12.68 -4.14 5.77
N THR A 54 -12.98 -4.38 7.04
CA THR A 54 -14.05 -3.69 7.76
C THR A 54 -13.68 -3.48 9.23
N ASN A 55 -14.57 -2.85 10.02
CA ASN A 55 -14.41 -2.61 11.46
C ASN A 55 -13.14 -1.83 11.80
N TYR A 56 -12.80 -0.85 10.96
CA TYR A 56 -11.56 -0.08 11.06
C TYR A 56 -10.28 -0.94 10.98
N GLN A 57 -10.33 -2.20 10.56
CA GLN A 57 -9.16 -3.04 10.36
C GLN A 57 -8.68 -2.96 8.91
N THR A 58 -8.40 -1.74 8.45
CA THR A 58 -8.26 -1.39 7.02
C THR A 58 -6.83 -0.98 6.65
N THR A 59 -5.82 -1.49 7.35
CA THR A 59 -4.41 -1.18 7.06
C THR A 59 -3.72 -2.27 6.24
N VAL A 60 -2.54 -1.96 5.68
CA VAL A 60 -1.67 -2.94 5.00
C VAL A 60 -1.41 -4.17 5.88
N TYR A 61 -1.21 -3.98 7.18
CA TYR A 61 -1.04 -5.08 8.14
C TYR A 61 -2.28 -5.98 8.23
N HIS A 62 -3.47 -5.39 8.35
CA HIS A 62 -4.71 -6.17 8.45
C HIS A 62 -5.03 -6.91 7.16
N LEU A 63 -4.73 -6.32 6.00
CA LEU A 63 -4.82 -7.02 4.71
C LEU A 63 -3.95 -8.29 4.72
N LEU A 64 -2.69 -8.15 5.14
CA LEU A 64 -1.76 -9.28 5.14
C LEU A 64 -2.18 -10.36 6.16
N LEU A 65 -2.63 -9.95 7.35
CA LEU A 65 -3.14 -10.87 8.38
C LEU A 65 -4.37 -11.66 7.93
N ASN A 66 -5.22 -11.09 7.08
CA ASN A 66 -6.41 -11.74 6.55
C ASN A 66 -6.08 -12.79 5.47
N CYS A 67 -4.99 -12.58 4.72
CA CYS A 67 -4.67 -13.42 3.55
C CYS A 67 -3.52 -14.40 3.76
N CYS A 68 -2.67 -14.21 4.78
CA CYS A 68 -1.42 -14.96 4.92
C CYS A 68 -1.12 -15.32 6.38
N GLU A 69 -0.34 -16.39 6.55
CA GLU A 69 0.31 -16.69 7.83
C GLU A 69 1.53 -15.78 8.00
N ILE A 70 1.60 -15.05 9.11
CA ILE A 70 2.69 -14.09 9.36
C ILE A 70 3.34 -14.28 10.72
N ILE A 71 4.65 -14.04 10.77
CA ILE A 71 5.37 -13.81 12.03
C ILE A 71 5.75 -12.35 12.09
N ILE A 72 5.47 -11.71 13.21
CA ILE A 72 5.79 -10.29 13.42
C ILE A 72 6.94 -10.11 14.41
N LYS A 73 7.68 -9.02 14.25
CA LYS A 73 8.52 -8.44 15.31
C LYS A 73 7.83 -7.18 15.82
N ASN A 74 7.54 -7.18 17.12
CA ASN A 74 6.92 -6.04 17.78
C ASN A 74 8.01 -5.14 18.38
N TYR A 75 8.16 -3.93 17.84
CA TYR A 75 9.04 -2.90 18.39
C TYR A 75 8.21 -1.74 18.97
N GLY A 76 7.31 -2.08 19.91
CA GLY A 76 6.44 -1.13 20.58
C GLY A 76 5.16 -0.86 19.79
N LEU A 77 5.02 0.34 19.24
CA LEU A 77 3.81 0.73 18.52
C LEU A 77 3.84 0.36 17.03
N GLN A 78 5.01 0.05 16.48
CA GLN A 78 5.19 -0.32 15.08
C GLN A 78 5.33 -1.84 14.94
N ILE A 79 4.57 -2.41 14.01
CA ILE A 79 4.60 -3.83 13.68
C ILE A 79 5.43 -4.02 12.41
N TYR A 80 6.44 -4.89 12.51
CA TYR A 80 7.27 -5.29 11.37
C TYR A 80 6.98 -6.74 11.02
N ILE A 81 6.81 -7.00 9.73
CA ILE A 81 6.60 -8.35 9.22
C ILE A 81 7.97 -9.03 9.12
N LYS A 82 8.16 -10.09 9.92
CA LYS A 82 9.37 -10.90 9.90
C LYS A 82 9.27 -11.97 8.81
N GLU A 83 8.13 -12.66 8.77
CA GLU A 83 7.88 -13.78 7.86
C GLU A 83 6.46 -13.73 7.29
N ILE A 84 6.33 -14.18 6.04
CA ILE A 84 5.06 -14.40 5.32
C ILE A 84 5.11 -15.81 4.74
N ASN A 85 4.16 -16.66 5.12
CA ASN A 85 4.04 -18.06 4.67
C ASN A 85 5.41 -18.79 4.70
N SER A 86 6.08 -18.71 5.86
CA SER A 86 7.40 -19.30 6.17
C SER A 86 8.62 -18.74 5.41
N VAL A 87 8.50 -17.58 4.75
CA VAL A 87 9.62 -16.90 4.07
C VAL A 87 9.93 -15.59 4.78
N THR A 88 11.20 -15.24 5.00
CA THR A 88 11.67 -14.02 5.70
C THR A 88 11.95 -12.86 4.76
N SER A 89 12.25 -11.66 5.28
CA SER A 89 12.82 -10.52 4.54
C SER A 89 11.87 -9.91 3.49
N TRP A 90 11.22 -8.81 3.88
CA TRP A 90 10.11 -8.27 3.11
C TRP A 90 10.10 -6.75 3.06
N ILE A 91 9.74 -6.22 1.90
CA ILE A 91 9.35 -4.82 1.72
C ILE A 91 7.94 -4.77 1.11
N TYR A 92 7.22 -3.69 1.34
CA TYR A 92 5.92 -3.50 0.70
C TYR A 92 5.81 -2.18 -0.06
N THR A 93 5.00 -2.21 -1.11
CA THR A 93 4.56 -1.04 -1.89
C THR A 93 3.04 -1.02 -1.97
N VAL A 94 2.47 0.16 -2.21
CA VAL A 94 1.04 0.34 -2.47
C VAL A 94 0.90 1.09 -3.79
N ASN A 95 0.04 0.62 -4.68
CA ASN A 95 -0.23 1.21 -6.00
C ASN A 95 1.02 1.45 -6.86
N ASN A 96 2.00 0.54 -6.80
CA ASN A 96 3.30 0.64 -7.48
C ASN A 96 4.16 1.86 -7.10
N GLU A 97 3.82 2.54 -6.00
CA GLU A 97 4.66 3.59 -5.43
C GLU A 97 5.96 3.02 -4.85
N PRO A 98 6.99 3.85 -4.61
CA PRO A 98 8.20 3.44 -3.92
C PRO A 98 7.92 2.76 -2.57
N PRO A 99 8.82 1.88 -2.08
CA PRO A 99 8.66 1.21 -0.79
C PRO A 99 8.31 2.19 0.33
N SER A 100 7.23 1.89 1.02
CA SER A 100 6.71 2.77 2.07
C SER A 100 7.65 2.77 3.27
N LYS A 101 7.89 3.96 3.83
CA LYS A 101 8.62 4.13 5.10
C LYS A 101 7.71 4.03 6.33
N ILE A 102 6.40 3.94 6.12
CA ILE A 102 5.40 3.84 7.19
C ILE A 102 5.27 2.38 7.59
N ALA A 103 5.13 2.08 8.88
CA ALA A 103 4.89 0.71 9.33
C ALA A 103 3.53 0.19 8.79
N ALA A 104 3.43 -1.09 8.47
CA ALA A 104 2.25 -1.66 7.84
C ALA A 104 0.97 -1.51 8.70
N ASN A 105 1.10 -1.42 10.02
CA ASN A 105 -0.03 -1.19 10.93
C ASN A 105 -0.48 0.28 11.01
N TYR A 106 0.23 1.20 10.36
CA TYR A 106 -0.12 2.62 10.28
C TYR A 106 -0.49 3.09 8.87
N TYR A 107 -0.28 2.27 7.84
CA TYR A 107 -0.65 2.61 6.48
C TYR A 107 -2.12 2.22 6.21
N ASN A 108 -3.03 3.20 6.29
CA ASN A 108 -4.44 3.00 5.94
C ASN A 108 -4.60 2.80 4.44
N LEU A 109 -5.39 1.79 4.08
CA LEU A 109 -5.77 1.52 2.70
C LEU A 109 -6.98 2.37 2.32
N LEU A 110 -7.16 2.53 1.01
CA LEU A 110 -8.32 3.11 0.35
C LEU A 110 -8.89 2.07 -0.61
N ASN A 111 -10.13 2.28 -1.06
CA ASN A 111 -10.77 1.41 -2.04
C ASN A 111 -9.91 1.26 -3.29
N ASN A 112 -9.87 0.04 -3.84
CA ASN A 112 -9.11 -0.31 -5.05
C ASN A 112 -7.58 -0.29 -4.90
N ASP A 113 -7.03 -0.15 -3.69
CA ASP A 113 -5.58 -0.23 -3.50
C ASP A 113 -5.03 -1.61 -3.89
N THR A 114 -3.84 -1.59 -4.48
CA THR A 114 -3.02 -2.78 -4.70
C THR A 114 -1.80 -2.74 -3.79
N VAL A 115 -1.70 -3.70 -2.90
CA VAL A 115 -0.55 -3.89 -2.01
C VAL A 115 0.33 -5.00 -2.56
N LYS A 116 1.62 -4.74 -2.69
CA LYS A 116 2.60 -5.75 -3.07
C LYS A 116 3.63 -5.91 -1.97
N TRP A 117 3.80 -7.13 -1.47
CA TRP A 117 4.93 -7.53 -0.64
C TRP A 117 5.96 -8.24 -1.51
N LYS A 118 7.20 -7.74 -1.52
CA LYS A 118 8.30 -8.30 -2.31
C LYS A 118 9.39 -8.82 -1.38
N HIS A 119 9.82 -10.05 -1.61
CA HIS A 119 10.97 -10.65 -0.94
C HIS A 119 12.26 -9.93 -1.33
N VAL A 120 13.15 -9.70 -0.35
CA VAL A 120 14.45 -9.00 -0.54
C VAL A 120 15.63 -9.79 -0.01
#